data_AF-D0NPH0-F1
#
_entry.id   AF-D0NPH0-F1
#
_cell.length_a   1.000
_cell.length_b   1.000
_cell.length_c   1.000
_cell.angle_alpha   90.00
_cell.angle_beta   90.00
_cell.angle_gamma   90.00
#
_symmetry.space_group_name_H-M   'P 1'
#
loop_
_entity.id
_entity.type
_entity.pdbx_description
1 polymer ?
#
loop_
_entity_poly.entity_id
_entity_poly.type
_entity_poly.pdbx_seq_one_letter_code
_entity_poly.pdbx_strand_id
1 'polypeptide(L)'
;MRISYALAVTVATLLVPSNALVSSKPAMLSPPEEPSQRHLRSHDTPVLVDDYNADEERGLDNAKMKSMWKDGWSADNYATKLGIADDIAHAETSTGALQQLMQTHKYEKYKTYLNYLITKNKKKQPNLVYYS
;
A
#
# COMPACT_ATOMS: atom_id res chain seq x y z
N MET A 1 -28.06 -27.88 -31.88
CA MET A 1 -27.76 -26.60 -32.56
C MET A 1 -28.46 -25.47 -31.80
N ARG A 2 -27.70 -24.62 -31.09
CA ARG A 2 -28.22 -23.42 -30.42
C ARG A 2 -27.28 -22.27 -30.72
N ILE A 3 -27.91 -21.15 -31.05
CA ILE A 3 -27.37 -20.03 -31.82
C ILE A 3 -26.67 -19.05 -30.89
N SER A 4 -25.44 -18.68 -31.23
CA SER A 4 -24.60 -17.70 -30.54
C SER A 4 -25.09 -16.28 -30.84
N TYR A 5 -25.37 -15.49 -29.80
CA TYR A 5 -25.60 -14.05 -29.92
C TYR A 5 -24.40 -13.30 -29.34
N ALA A 6 -23.60 -12.68 -30.21
CA ALA A 6 -22.56 -11.74 -29.84
C ALA A 6 -23.05 -10.32 -30.11
N LEU A 7 -23.29 -9.58 -29.02
CA LEU A 7 -23.45 -8.13 -28.91
C LEU A 7 -22.21 -7.67 -28.10
N ALA A 8 -21.53 -6.54 -28.27
CA ALA A 8 -21.74 -5.35 -29.07
C ALA A 8 -20.53 -4.40 -28.86
N VAL A 9 -20.42 -3.41 -29.75
CA VAL A 9 -20.09 -2.00 -29.45
C VAL A 9 -18.61 -1.55 -29.44
N THR A 10 -18.36 -0.75 -30.48
CA THR A 10 -17.24 0.15 -30.78
C THR A 10 -17.12 1.32 -29.80
N VAL A 11 -15.91 1.73 -29.43
CA VAL A 11 -15.65 3.04 -28.81
C VAL A 11 -14.46 3.73 -29.50
N ALA A 12 -14.69 5.00 -29.81
CA ALA A 12 -13.99 5.83 -30.77
C ALA A 12 -12.63 6.37 -30.29
N THR A 13 -11.72 6.58 -31.25
CA THR A 13 -10.48 7.36 -31.12
C THR A 13 -10.78 8.85 -30.96
N LEU A 14 -10.29 9.47 -29.89
CA LEU A 14 -10.26 10.93 -29.74
C LEU A 14 -8.83 11.45 -29.92
N LEU A 15 -8.61 12.15 -31.03
CA LEU A 15 -7.52 13.11 -31.25
C LEU A 15 -7.86 14.41 -30.51
N VAL A 16 -6.90 15.02 -29.80
CA VAL A 16 -6.79 16.49 -29.70
C VAL A 16 -5.31 16.91 -29.59
N PRO A 17 -4.81 17.81 -30.48
CA PRO A 17 -3.46 18.37 -30.45
C PRO A 17 -3.33 19.52 -29.44
N SER A 18 -2.19 19.59 -28.73
CA SER A 18 -1.87 20.70 -27.84
C SER A 18 -1.49 21.97 -28.61
N ASN A 19 -2.19 23.05 -28.28
CA ASN A 19 -2.03 24.39 -28.86
C ASN A 19 -0.65 25.00 -28.58
N ALA A 20 -0.11 25.65 -29.61
CA ALA A 20 1.01 26.56 -29.54
C ALA A 20 0.69 27.76 -28.62
N LEU A 21 1.62 28.13 -27.75
CA LEU A 21 1.63 29.44 -27.10
C LEU A 21 2.97 30.13 -27.39
N VAL A 22 3.02 30.79 -28.55
CA VAL A 22 3.97 31.86 -28.82
C VAL A 22 3.42 33.11 -28.16
N SER A 23 4.14 33.62 -27.16
CA SER A 23 4.03 35.01 -26.73
C SER A 23 5.42 35.52 -26.40
N SER A 24 6.16 35.90 -27.44
CA SER A 24 7.45 36.56 -27.34
C SER A 24 7.30 38.01 -27.81
N LYS A 25 7.30 38.98 -26.88
CA LYS A 25 7.59 40.40 -27.15
C LYS A 25 8.14 41.11 -25.89
N PRO A 26 8.90 42.21 -26.03
CA PRO A 26 10.26 42.30 -25.48
C PRO A 26 10.52 43.48 -24.52
N ALA A 27 11.74 43.48 -23.97
CA ALA A 27 12.60 44.63 -23.61
C ALA A 27 12.47 45.36 -22.24
N MET A 28 13.65 45.44 -21.59
CA MET A 28 14.27 46.55 -20.85
C MET A 28 14.05 46.76 -19.32
N LEU A 29 15.19 46.59 -18.63
CA LEU A 29 15.85 47.45 -17.62
C LEU A 29 15.17 47.73 -16.25
N SER A 30 15.73 47.13 -15.19
CA SER A 30 16.38 47.81 -14.03
C SER A 30 16.67 46.83 -12.87
N PRO A 31 17.84 46.86 -12.21
CA PRO A 31 18.04 46.41 -10.82
C PRO A 31 17.92 47.65 -9.90
N PRO A 32 17.42 47.60 -8.65
CA PRO A 32 17.98 46.79 -7.55
C PRO A 32 16.97 46.38 -6.44
N GLU A 33 17.20 45.29 -5.72
CA GLU A 33 16.91 45.23 -4.27
C GLU A 33 17.38 43.91 -3.67
N GLU A 34 18.04 44.02 -2.54
CA GLU A 34 18.60 42.92 -1.76
C GLU A 34 17.55 41.85 -1.46
N PRO A 35 17.84 40.55 -1.63
CA PRO A 35 17.04 39.54 -0.99
C PRO A 35 17.31 39.62 0.51
N SER A 36 16.46 40.33 1.24
CA SER A 36 16.34 40.21 2.70
C SER A 36 16.03 38.74 3.00
N GLN A 37 17.10 38.00 3.28
CA GLN A 37 17.08 36.58 3.53
C GLN A 37 16.35 36.36 4.85
N ARG A 38 15.03 36.14 4.78
CA ARG A 38 14.23 35.69 5.91
C ARG A 38 14.87 34.40 6.44
N HIS A 39 15.60 34.48 7.54
CA HIS A 39 16.11 33.30 8.22
C HIS A 39 14.93 32.43 8.60
N LEU A 40 14.83 31.29 7.91
CA LEU A 40 13.90 30.21 8.21
C LEU A 40 14.22 29.76 9.64
N ARG A 41 13.36 30.11 10.62
CA ARG A 41 13.43 29.51 11.95
C ARG A 41 13.10 28.03 11.79
N SER A 42 14.12 27.19 11.70
CA SER A 42 13.99 25.74 11.88
C SER A 42 13.63 25.50 13.34
N HIS A 43 12.36 25.22 13.59
CA HIS A 43 11.92 24.65 14.85
C HIS A 43 12.27 23.16 14.82
N ASP A 44 13.47 22.81 15.31
CA ASP A 44 13.74 21.44 15.73
C ASP A 44 12.91 21.17 16.98
N THR A 45 11.73 20.57 16.79
CA THR A 45 11.05 19.86 17.86
C THR A 45 11.64 18.45 17.92
N PRO A 46 12.43 18.09 18.96
CA PRO A 46 12.65 16.68 19.24
C PRO A 46 11.30 16.13 19.70
N VAL A 47 10.60 15.42 18.81
CA VAL A 47 9.54 14.54 19.25
C VAL A 47 10.24 13.43 20.03
N LEU A 48 10.26 13.57 21.35
CA LEU A 48 10.42 12.46 22.27
C LEU A 48 9.19 11.58 22.11
N VAL A 49 9.13 10.84 21.00
CA VAL A 49 8.42 9.58 20.99
C VAL A 49 9.30 8.66 21.82
N ASP A 50 8.82 8.32 23.00
CA ASP A 50 9.16 7.08 23.69
C ASP A 50 8.79 5.92 22.75
N ASP A 51 9.59 5.74 21.70
CA ASP A 51 9.50 4.63 20.77
C ASP A 51 10.15 3.43 21.44
N TYR A 52 9.46 2.90 22.44
CA TYR A 52 9.76 1.61 23.07
C TYR A 52 9.62 0.43 22.09
N ASN A 53 9.56 0.66 20.76
CA ASN A 53 9.65 -0.36 19.72
C ASN A 53 10.32 0.15 18.42
N ALA A 54 11.32 1.02 18.51
CA ALA A 54 12.10 1.47 17.35
C ALA A 54 12.99 0.38 16.70
N ASP A 55 13.04 -0.84 17.26
CA ASP A 55 14.03 -1.89 16.94
C ASP A 55 13.44 -3.21 16.38
N GLU A 56 12.40 -3.18 15.53
CA GLU A 56 12.06 -4.34 14.68
C GLU A 56 11.93 -3.94 13.20
N GLU A 57 13.07 -3.56 12.61
CA GLU A 57 13.47 -3.64 11.19
C GLU A 57 12.36 -3.99 10.16
N ARG A 58 11.37 -3.12 9.98
CA ARG A 58 10.38 -3.01 8.87
C ARG A 58 9.57 -4.26 8.45
N GLY A 59 9.86 -5.46 8.93
CA GLY A 59 9.31 -6.72 8.46
C GLY A 59 9.19 -7.74 9.58
N LEU A 60 8.14 -8.57 9.51
CA LEU A 60 7.99 -9.68 10.44
C LEU A 60 9.04 -10.75 10.11
N ASP A 61 9.98 -11.01 11.01
CA ASP A 61 11.04 -11.99 10.81
C ASP A 61 10.49 -13.42 10.57
N ASN A 62 11.18 -14.19 9.73
CA ASN A 62 10.78 -15.55 9.34
C ASN A 62 10.85 -16.51 10.52
N ALA A 63 11.82 -16.37 11.43
CA ALA A 63 11.89 -17.23 12.61
C ALA A 63 10.69 -16.99 13.53
N LYS A 64 10.31 -15.71 13.71
CA LYS A 64 9.10 -15.30 14.46
C LYS A 64 7.83 -15.87 13.84
N MET A 65 7.65 -15.75 12.52
CA MET A 65 6.51 -16.37 11.81
C MET A 65 6.46 -17.88 11.97
N LYS A 66 7.62 -18.55 11.92
CA LYS A 66 7.72 -20.00 12.11
C LYS A 66 7.33 -20.42 13.52
N SER A 67 7.73 -19.66 14.55
CA SER A 67 7.31 -19.93 15.92
C SER A 67 5.80 -19.82 16.06
N MET A 68 5.23 -18.69 15.65
CA MET A 68 3.78 -18.46 15.72
C MET A 68 2.98 -19.56 15.02
N TRP A 69 3.42 -19.98 13.83
CA TRP A 69 2.76 -21.06 13.11
C TRP A 69 2.83 -22.41 13.85
N LYS A 70 3.98 -22.73 14.47
CA LYS A 70 4.13 -23.94 15.30
C LYS A 70 3.26 -23.88 16.55
N ASP A 71 3.13 -22.70 17.14
CA ASP A 71 2.29 -22.42 18.31
C ASP A 71 0.79 -22.40 17.95
N GLY A 72 0.43 -22.67 16.68
CA GLY A 72 -0.96 -22.78 16.24
C GLY A 72 -1.66 -21.43 16.03
N TRP A 73 -0.92 -20.34 15.86
CA TRP A 73 -1.52 -19.02 15.66
C TRP A 73 -2.25 -18.94 14.33
N SER A 74 -3.56 -18.67 14.39
CA SER A 74 -4.38 -18.32 13.22
C SER A 74 -4.08 -16.89 12.75
N ALA A 75 -4.57 -16.56 11.55
CA ALA A 75 -4.53 -15.19 11.05
C ALA A 75 -5.29 -14.25 12.01
N ASP A 76 -6.45 -14.66 12.51
CA ASP A 76 -7.30 -13.87 13.41
C ASP A 76 -6.61 -13.59 14.75
N ASN A 77 -5.91 -14.58 15.32
CA ASN A 77 -5.12 -14.40 16.54
C ASN A 77 -4.00 -13.37 16.33
N TYR A 78 -3.45 -13.31 15.11
CA TYR A 78 -2.43 -12.32 14.81
C TYR A 78 -3.01 -10.93 14.52
N ALA A 79 -4.18 -10.85 13.86
CA ALA A 79 -4.91 -9.60 13.66
C ALA A 79 -5.33 -8.96 15.00
N THR A 80 -5.80 -9.78 15.95
CA THR A 80 -6.13 -9.33 17.31
C THR A 80 -4.90 -8.85 18.06
N LYS A 81 -3.76 -9.57 17.98
CA LYS A 81 -2.48 -9.10 18.55
C LYS A 81 -2.03 -7.76 17.98
N LEU A 82 -2.25 -7.53 16.70
CA LEU A 82 -1.92 -6.25 16.04
C LEU A 82 -2.94 -5.15 16.34
N GLY A 83 -4.11 -5.50 16.91
CA GLY A 83 -5.21 -4.58 17.17
C GLY A 83 -5.86 -4.05 15.90
N ILE A 84 -5.92 -4.87 14.84
CA ILE A 84 -6.55 -4.52 13.56
C ILE A 84 -7.75 -5.41 13.23
N ALA A 85 -8.20 -6.24 14.18
CA ALA A 85 -9.29 -7.18 13.96
C ALA A 85 -10.59 -6.45 13.56
N ASP A 86 -10.93 -5.38 14.28
CA ASP A 86 -12.12 -4.58 14.01
C ASP A 86 -11.99 -3.82 12.68
N ASP A 87 -10.79 -3.31 12.37
CA ASP A 87 -10.53 -2.62 11.11
C ASP A 87 -10.65 -3.57 9.90
N ILE A 88 -10.24 -4.83 10.05
CA ILE A 88 -10.43 -5.88 9.03
C ILE A 88 -11.92 -6.15 8.82
N ALA A 89 -12.69 -6.31 9.90
CA ALA A 89 -14.15 -6.50 9.79
C ALA A 89 -14.82 -5.30 9.12
N HIS A 90 -14.39 -4.07 9.43
CA HIS A 90 -14.86 -2.87 8.75
C HIS A 90 -14.46 -2.83 7.27
N ALA A 91 -13.24 -3.28 6.94
CA ALA A 91 -12.73 -3.33 5.58
C ALA A 91 -13.52 -4.30 4.68
N GLU A 92 -14.16 -5.34 5.23
CA GLU A 92 -15.05 -6.23 4.46
C GLU A 92 -16.29 -5.50 3.93
N THR A 93 -16.76 -4.48 4.65
CA THR A 93 -17.97 -3.71 4.31
C THR A 93 -17.68 -2.42 3.54
N SER A 94 -16.44 -1.92 3.57
CA SER A 94 -16.07 -0.63 3.00
C SER A 94 -14.72 -0.68 2.29
N THR A 95 -14.74 -0.43 0.98
CA THR A 95 -13.54 -0.34 0.15
C THR A 95 -12.61 0.80 0.60
N GLY A 96 -13.16 1.90 1.12
CA GLY A 96 -12.38 3.01 1.65
C GLY A 96 -11.66 2.65 2.94
N ALA A 97 -12.33 1.93 3.85
CA ALA A 97 -11.72 1.42 5.07
C ALA A 97 -10.60 0.41 4.77
N LEU A 98 -10.81 -0.46 3.77
CA LEU A 98 -9.76 -1.36 3.29
C LEU A 98 -8.55 -0.58 2.77
N GLN A 99 -8.76 0.46 1.96
CA GLN A 99 -7.65 1.25 1.42
C GLN A 99 -6.85 1.96 2.52
N GLN A 100 -7.52 2.43 3.57
CA GLN A 100 -6.86 3.01 4.75
C GLN A 100 -6.09 1.95 5.54
N LEU A 101 -6.71 0.79 5.80
CA LEU A 101 -6.06 -0.36 6.45
C LEU A 101 -4.79 -0.78 5.70
N MET A 102 -4.85 -0.85 4.38
CA MET A 102 -3.74 -1.25 3.51
C MET A 102 -2.51 -0.33 3.58
N GLN A 103 -2.69 0.92 4.01
CA GLN A 103 -1.60 1.88 4.20
C GLN A 103 -0.89 1.71 5.55
N THR A 104 -1.44 0.92 6.46
CA THR A 104 -0.86 0.73 7.80
C THR A 104 0.25 -0.33 7.80
N HIS A 105 1.32 -0.08 8.56
CA HIS A 105 2.39 -1.06 8.76
C HIS A 105 1.86 -2.35 9.42
N LYS A 106 0.85 -2.23 10.29
CA LYS A 106 0.21 -3.38 10.94
C LYS A 106 -0.40 -4.34 9.92
N TYR A 107 -1.09 -3.80 8.91
CA TYR A 107 -1.65 -4.62 7.84
C TYR A 107 -0.56 -5.30 7.01
N GLU A 108 0.56 -4.63 6.75
CA GLU A 108 1.70 -5.24 6.05
C GLU A 108 2.26 -6.46 6.82
N LYS A 109 2.42 -6.33 8.14
CA LYS A 109 2.83 -7.44 9.01
C LYS A 109 1.80 -8.58 8.96
N TYR A 110 0.51 -8.26 9.05
CA TYR A 110 -0.59 -9.22 8.95
C TYR A 110 -0.59 -9.98 7.61
N LYS A 111 -0.51 -9.26 6.50
CA LYS A 111 -0.43 -9.81 5.14
C LYS A 111 0.77 -10.73 4.96
N THR A 112 1.92 -10.36 5.54
CA THR A 112 3.14 -11.17 5.49
C THR A 112 2.94 -12.51 6.20
N TYR A 113 2.34 -12.49 7.39
CA TYR A 113 2.02 -13.72 8.13
C TYR A 113 0.94 -14.56 7.42
N LEU A 114 -0.08 -13.92 6.85
CA LEU A 114 -1.13 -14.61 6.09
C LEU A 114 -0.55 -15.34 4.87
N ASN A 115 0.35 -14.69 4.13
CA ASN A 115 1.09 -15.33 3.03
C ASN A 115 1.92 -16.51 3.53
N TYR A 116 2.58 -16.38 4.69
CA TYR A 116 3.32 -17.47 5.31
C TYR A 116 2.42 -18.68 5.57
N LEU A 117 1.24 -18.48 6.18
CA LEU A 117 0.26 -19.55 6.44
C LEU A 117 -0.19 -20.25 5.15
N ILE A 118 -0.50 -19.49 4.09
CA ILE A 118 -0.88 -20.04 2.78
C ILE A 118 0.25 -20.93 2.23
N THR A 119 1.50 -20.47 2.26
CA THR A 119 2.62 -21.27 1.74
C THR A 119 2.83 -22.56 2.53
N LYS A 120 2.62 -22.56 3.85
CA LYS A 120 2.73 -23.76 4.68
C LYS A 120 1.58 -24.74 4.44
N ASN A 121 0.37 -24.23 4.27
CA ASN A 121 -0.80 -25.07 3.99
C ASN A 121 -0.73 -25.69 2.59
N LYS A 122 -0.24 -24.95 1.58
CA LYS A 122 0.04 -25.51 0.24
C LYS A 122 1.09 -26.62 0.28
N LYS A 123 2.11 -26.52 1.12
CA LYS A 123 3.11 -27.60 1.29
C LYS A 123 2.54 -28.84 1.98
N LYS A 124 1.49 -28.69 2.79
CA LYS A 124 0.80 -29.83 3.43
C LYS A 124 -0.10 -30.59 2.45
N GLN A 125 -0.62 -29.94 1.41
CA GLN A 125 -1.35 -30.64 0.35
C GLN A 125 -0.36 -31.03 -0.76
N PRO A 126 -0.03 -32.33 -0.96
CA PRO A 126 0.78 -32.71 -2.09
C PRO A 126 0.08 -32.28 -3.38
N ASN A 127 0.82 -31.68 -4.31
CA ASN A 127 0.32 -31.43 -5.67
C ASN A 127 -0.19 -32.76 -6.22
N LEU A 128 -1.51 -32.92 -6.28
CA LEU A 128 -2.15 -33.99 -7.03
C LEU A 128 -1.92 -33.68 -8.51
N VAL A 129 -0.73 -34.02 -9.01
CA VAL A 129 -0.43 -34.04 -10.43
C VAL A 129 -1.24 -35.20 -11.00
N TYR A 130 -2.39 -34.89 -11.56
CA TYR A 130 -3.09 -35.81 -12.45
C TYR A 130 -2.25 -35.93 -13.71
N TYR A 131 -1.56 -37.07 -13.87
CA TYR A 131 -1.05 -37.50 -15.15
C TYR A 131 -2.26 -37.94 -15.99
N SER A 132 -2.58 -37.15 -17.00
CA SER A 132 -3.48 -37.52 -18.10
C SER A 132 -2.67 -37.86 -19.33
#